data_AF-A0A956NIW6-F1
#
_entry.id   AF-A0A956NIW6-F1
#
_cell.length_a   1.000
_cell.length_b   1.000
_cell.length_c   1.000
_cell.angle_alpha   90.00
_cell.angle_beta   90.00
_cell.angle_gamma   90.00
#
_symmetry.space_group_name_H-M   'P 1'
#
loop_
_entity.id
_entity.type
_entity.pdbx_description
1 polymer ?
#
loop_
_entity_poly.entity_id
_entity_poly.type
_entity_poly.pdbx_seq_one_letter_code
_entity_poly.pdbx_strand_id
1 'polypeptide(L)'
;AEHAVDGVYYLSDGEAHTWEEVGRLAGELMDANLREIRVPAAMSNTIAWAAESAGRVTGRAPMLTRWKVREMQQPHWVCSPDKARRDLEFQAKIPIDLGLETTLTWYRENGWL
;
A
#
# COMPACT_ATOMS: atom_id res chain seq x y z
N ALA A 1 -8.62 -6.53 -34.84
CA ALA A 1 -8.54 -7.87 -34.23
C ALA A 1 -7.90 -7.69 -32.86
N GLU A 2 -8.63 -7.95 -31.78
CA GLU A 2 -8.04 -8.03 -30.44
C GLU A 2 -7.08 -9.22 -30.43
N HIS A 3 -5.78 -8.96 -30.41
CA HIS A 3 -4.77 -9.98 -30.17
C HIS A 3 -4.71 -10.22 -28.66
N ALA A 4 -5.26 -11.34 -28.19
CA ALA A 4 -5.06 -11.76 -26.81
C ALA A 4 -3.60 -12.21 -26.64
N VAL A 5 -2.86 -11.56 -25.75
CA VAL A 5 -1.46 -11.89 -25.46
C VAL A 5 -1.39 -12.65 -24.14
N ASP A 6 -0.99 -13.92 -24.20
CA ASP A 6 -0.90 -14.78 -23.01
C ASP A 6 0.35 -14.46 -22.16
N GLY A 7 0.18 -14.36 -20.84
CA GLY A 7 1.29 -14.28 -19.91
C GLY A 7 0.95 -13.66 -18.56
N VAL A 8 1.92 -13.72 -17.63
CA VAL A 8 1.90 -12.95 -16.39
C VAL A 8 2.52 -11.58 -16.64
N TYR A 9 1.85 -10.53 -16.16
CA TYR A 9 2.26 -9.13 -16.28
C TYR A 9 2.24 -8.47 -14.90
N TYR A 10 3.19 -7.58 -14.68
CA TYR A 10 3.20 -6.72 -13.50
C TYR A 10 2.73 -5.33 -13.88
N LEU A 11 1.89 -4.75 -13.02
CA LEU A 11 1.36 -3.41 -13.19
C LEU A 11 1.95 -2.51 -12.11
N SER A 12 2.58 -1.43 -12.55
CA SER A 12 3.16 -0.39 -11.72
C SER A 12 3.23 0.88 -12.57
N ASP A 13 3.20 2.03 -11.93
CA ASP A 13 3.55 3.32 -12.53
C ASP A 13 5.00 3.36 -13.05
N GLY A 14 5.84 2.45 -12.55
CA GLY A 14 7.22 2.24 -12.95
C GLY A 14 8.22 3.09 -12.17
N GLU A 15 7.77 3.71 -11.09
CA GLU A 15 8.61 4.38 -10.11
C GLU A 15 8.63 3.58 -8.81
N ALA A 16 9.75 3.66 -8.09
CA ALA A 16 9.88 3.03 -6.78
C ALA A 16 9.64 4.09 -5.71
N HIS A 17 8.55 3.94 -4.96
CA HIS A 17 8.19 4.84 -3.87
C HIS A 17 8.54 4.21 -2.52
N THR A 18 9.16 5.00 -1.65
CA THR A 18 9.40 4.63 -0.25
C THR A 18 8.18 4.92 0.61
N TRP A 19 8.08 4.24 1.76
CA TRP A 19 7.00 4.51 2.71
C TRP A 19 7.11 5.92 3.32
N GLU A 20 8.33 6.42 3.48
CA GLU A 20 8.62 7.79 3.93
C GLU A 20 8.12 8.83 2.93
N GLU A 21 8.33 8.63 1.63
CA GLU A 21 7.83 9.52 0.58
C GLU A 21 6.30 9.57 0.55
N VAL A 22 5.65 8.39 0.56
CA VAL A 22 4.19 8.30 0.56
C VAL A 22 3.60 8.93 1.83
N GLY A 23 4.23 8.67 2.99
CA GLY A 23 3.80 9.24 4.27
C GLY A 23 3.92 10.75 4.30
N ARG A 24 5.07 11.30 3.87
CA ARG A 24 5.29 12.74 3.78
C ARG A 24 4.26 13.41 2.85
N LEU A 25 4.03 12.82 1.67
CA LEU A 25 3.06 13.32 0.71
C LEU A 25 1.63 13.34 1.30
N ALA A 26 1.24 12.26 1.99
CA ALA A 26 -0.05 12.24 2.70
C ALA A 26 -0.13 13.34 3.77
N GLY A 27 0.96 13.58 4.51
CA GLY A 27 1.06 14.64 5.51
C GLY A 27 0.85 16.03 4.95
N GLU A 28 1.54 16.34 3.85
CA GLU A 28 1.42 17.60 3.13
C GLU A 28 -0.02 17.81 2.62
N LEU A 29 -0.63 16.78 2.03
CA LEU A 29 -2.00 16.83 1.51
C LEU A 29 -3.06 17.01 2.62
N MET A 30 -2.79 16.50 3.82
CA MET A 30 -3.71 16.60 4.96
C MET A 30 -3.45 17.80 5.88
N ASP A 31 -2.41 18.61 5.62
CA ASP A 31 -1.91 19.64 6.54
C ASP A 31 -1.66 19.07 7.96
N ALA A 32 -1.09 17.85 8.01
CA ALA A 32 -0.91 17.09 9.24
C ALA A 32 0.56 16.98 9.64
N ASN A 33 0.84 17.19 10.93
CA ASN A 33 2.17 16.96 11.50
C ASN A 33 2.43 15.45 11.65
N LEU A 34 3.17 14.85 10.72
CA LEU A 34 3.58 13.45 10.83
C LEU A 34 4.66 13.26 11.89
N ARG A 35 4.54 12.17 12.65
CA ARG A 35 5.58 11.67 13.54
C ARG A 35 5.93 10.24 13.16
N GLU A 36 7.14 10.06 12.64
CA GLU A 36 7.66 8.73 12.33
C GLU A 36 8.17 8.04 13.60
N ILE A 37 7.72 6.80 13.81
CA ILE A 37 8.15 5.98 14.94
C ILE A 37 8.62 4.64 14.39
N ARG A 38 9.88 4.29 14.68
CA ARG A 38 10.43 2.99 14.32
C ARG A 38 10.00 1.96 15.36
N VAL A 39 9.22 0.99 14.91
CA VAL A 39 8.72 -0.11 15.75
C VAL A 39 9.55 -1.38 15.48
N PRO A 40 10.17 -1.99 16.51
CA PRO A 40 10.89 -3.25 16.35
C PRO A 40 9.96 -4.39 15.88
N ALA A 41 10.47 -5.25 15.01
CA ALA A 41 9.71 -6.39 14.46
C ALA A 41 9.11 -7.30 15.55
N ALA A 42 9.84 -7.53 16.64
CA ALA A 42 9.34 -8.33 17.77
C ALA A 42 8.08 -7.71 18.39
N MET A 43 8.05 -6.37 18.55
CA MET A 43 6.88 -5.66 19.07
C MET A 43 5.69 -5.78 18.11
N SER A 44 5.90 -5.55 16.80
CA SER A 44 4.85 -5.71 15.79
C SER A 44 4.26 -7.12 15.76
N ASN A 45 5.09 -8.16 15.87
CA ASN A 45 4.63 -9.54 15.90
C ASN A 45 3.80 -9.87 17.14
N THR A 46 4.19 -9.34 18.32
CA THR A 46 3.42 -9.51 19.56
C THR A 46 2.05 -8.83 19.46
N ILE A 47 1.99 -7.61 18.95
CA ILE A 47 0.73 -6.87 18.74
C ILE A 47 -0.17 -7.64 17.76
N ALA A 48 0.39 -8.11 16.65
CA ALA A 48 -0.36 -8.89 15.66
C ALA A 48 -0.90 -10.21 16.23
N TRP A 49 -0.13 -10.90 17.06
CA TRP A 49 -0.60 -12.13 17.73
C TRP A 49 -1.74 -11.87 18.71
N ALA A 50 -1.65 -10.77 19.48
CA ALA A 50 -2.71 -10.35 20.39
C ALA A 50 -3.98 -9.96 19.62
N ALA A 51 -3.83 -9.22 18.51
CA ALA A 51 -4.94 -8.80 17.65
C ALA A 51 -5.63 -10.01 16.98
N GLU A 52 -4.87 -10.98 16.48
CA GLU A 52 -5.42 -12.24 15.94
C GLU A 52 -6.16 -13.05 17.00
N SER A 53 -5.61 -13.15 18.21
CA SER A 53 -6.23 -13.86 19.32
C SER A 53 -7.56 -13.20 19.73
N ALA A 54 -7.57 -11.88 19.87
CA ALA A 54 -8.80 -11.11 20.14
C ALA A 54 -9.81 -11.25 18.99
N GLY A 55 -9.36 -11.23 17.74
CA GLY A 55 -10.20 -11.43 16.55
C GLY A 55 -10.89 -12.79 16.54
N ARG A 56 -10.21 -13.86 16.95
CA ARG A 56 -10.80 -15.20 17.08
C ARG A 56 -11.91 -15.26 18.14
N VAL A 57 -11.74 -14.55 19.25
CA VAL A 57 -12.74 -14.50 20.33
C VAL A 57 -13.93 -13.62 19.93
N THR A 58 -13.68 -12.50 19.28
CA THR A 58 -14.70 -11.51 18.92
C THR A 58 -15.39 -11.78 17.58
N GLY A 59 -14.87 -12.71 16.77
CA GLY A 59 -15.32 -12.97 15.40
C GLY A 59 -14.98 -11.85 14.40
N ARG A 60 -14.18 -10.86 14.80
CA ARG A 60 -13.79 -9.72 13.95
C ARG A 60 -12.40 -9.93 13.36
N ALA A 61 -12.24 -9.64 12.07
CA ALA A 61 -10.94 -9.67 11.42
C ALA A 61 -10.08 -8.49 11.94
N PRO A 62 -8.87 -8.76 12.48
CA PRO A 62 -7.97 -7.69 12.92
C PRO A 62 -7.33 -6.98 11.71
N MET A 63 -7.14 -5.67 11.83
CA MET A 63 -6.40 -4.87 10.83
C MET A 63 -4.93 -5.30 10.72
N LEU A 64 -4.29 -5.61 11.85
CA LEU A 64 -2.89 -6.04 11.90
C LEU A 64 -2.81 -7.55 12.18
N THR A 65 -2.30 -8.30 11.21
CA THR A 65 -2.04 -9.74 11.30
C THR A 65 -0.56 -10.04 11.22
N ARG A 66 -0.14 -11.24 11.63
CA ARG A 66 1.26 -11.69 11.49
C ARG A 66 1.65 -11.81 10.02
N TRP A 67 0.70 -12.10 9.13
CA TRP A 67 0.92 -12.02 7.69
C TRP A 67 1.24 -10.58 7.26
N LYS A 68 0.42 -9.61 7.68
CA LYS A 68 0.66 -8.19 7.38
C LYS A 68 2.01 -7.71 7.91
N VAL A 69 2.40 -8.15 9.10
CA VAL A 69 3.73 -7.84 9.67
C VAL A 69 4.86 -8.45 8.85
N ARG A 70 4.70 -9.66 8.30
CA ARG A 70 5.69 -10.26 7.40
C ARG A 70 5.78 -9.56 6.05
N GLU A 71 4.64 -9.11 5.53
CA GLU A 71 4.52 -8.32 4.29
C GLU A 71 5.29 -6.99 4.42
N MET A 72 5.05 -6.25 5.51
CA MET A 72 5.70 -4.95 5.78
C MET A 72 7.20 -5.06 6.06
N GLN A 73 7.70 -6.23 6.47
CA GLN A 73 9.13 -6.47 6.71
C GLN A 73 9.89 -6.83 5.43
N GLN A 74 9.21 -7.05 4.30
CA GLN A 74 9.92 -7.28 3.05
C GLN A 74 10.69 -6.02 2.64
N PRO A 75 11.93 -6.16 2.16
CA PRO A 75 12.76 -5.00 1.85
C PRO A 75 12.20 -4.21 0.66
N HIS A 76 11.49 -4.87 -0.24
CA HIS A 76 11.00 -4.27 -1.48
C HIS A 76 9.62 -4.81 -1.87
N TRP A 77 8.79 -3.90 -2.38
CA TRP A 77 7.52 -4.18 -3.06
C TRP A 77 7.51 -3.49 -4.43
N VAL A 78 8.52 -3.80 -5.24
CA VAL A 78 8.73 -3.20 -6.56
C VAL A 78 8.63 -4.26 -7.65
N CYS A 79 8.19 -3.86 -8.83
CA CYS A 79 8.14 -4.72 -10.00
C CYS A 79 8.42 -3.90 -11.26
N SER A 80 8.94 -4.55 -12.31
CA SER A 80 9.10 -3.89 -13.61
C SER A 80 7.81 -4.07 -14.44
N PRO A 81 7.16 -2.97 -14.89
CA PRO A 81 6.04 -3.03 -15.80
C PRO A 81 6.47 -3.13 -17.28
N ASP A 82 7.76 -3.34 -17.59
CA ASP A 82 8.28 -3.26 -18.96
C ASP A 82 7.65 -4.28 -19.91
N LYS A 83 7.29 -5.46 -19.39
CA LYS A 83 6.56 -6.45 -20.18
C LYS A 83 5.14 -5.95 -20.54
N ALA A 84 4.44 -5.35 -19.59
CA ALA A 84 3.10 -4.80 -19.82
C ALA A 84 3.14 -3.58 -20.76
N ARG A 85 4.17 -2.73 -20.64
CA ARG A 85 4.40 -1.59 -21.55
C ARG A 85 4.61 -2.04 -22.99
N ARG A 86 5.41 -3.09 -23.20
CA ARG A 86 5.71 -3.58 -24.55
C ARG A 86 4.55 -4.32 -25.20
N ASP A 87 3.92 -5.23 -24.46
CA ASP A 87 2.98 -6.18 -25.05
C ASP A 87 1.52 -5.67 -25.01
N LEU A 88 1.20 -4.81 -24.02
CA LEU A 88 -0.16 -4.30 -23.78
C LEU A 88 -0.26 -2.78 -23.95
N GLU A 89 0.84 -2.10 -24.32
CA GLU A 89 0.92 -0.64 -24.35
C GLU A 89 0.48 0.00 -23.02
N PHE A 90 0.64 -0.74 -21.91
CA PHE A 90 0.16 -0.31 -20.61
C PHE A 90 0.99 0.86 -20.08
N GLN A 91 0.31 1.93 -19.70
CA GLN A 91 0.87 3.05 -18.99
C GLN A 91 -0.08 3.48 -17.87
N ALA A 92 0.43 3.55 -16.64
CA ALA A 92 -0.33 4.12 -15.53
C ALA A 92 -0.64 5.59 -15.83
N LYS A 93 -1.92 5.95 -15.76
CA LYS A 93 -2.39 7.30 -16.07
C LYS A 93 -2.48 8.20 -14.85
N ILE A 94 -2.51 7.61 -13.67
CA ILE A 94 -2.68 8.32 -12.40
C ILE A 94 -1.33 8.24 -11.68
N PRO A 95 -0.59 9.36 -11.56
CA PRO A 95 0.61 9.41 -10.73
C PRO A 95 0.23 9.33 -9.24
N ILE A 96 1.22 8.96 -8.41
CA ILE A 96 0.98 8.62 -7.00
C ILE A 96 0.43 9.80 -6.19
N ASP A 97 0.85 11.03 -6.49
CA ASP A 97 0.40 12.27 -5.86
C ASP A 97 -1.08 12.53 -6.12
N LEU A 98 -1.50 12.49 -7.38
CA LEU A 98 -2.90 12.67 -7.75
C LEU A 98 -3.79 11.54 -7.19
N GLY A 99 -3.31 10.30 -7.25
CA GLY A 99 -4.04 9.15 -6.73
C GLY A 99 -4.24 9.24 -5.21
N LEU A 100 -3.21 9.69 -4.49
CA LEU A 100 -3.25 9.85 -3.04
C LEU A 100 -4.15 11.02 -2.63
N GLU A 101 -4.04 12.18 -3.29
CA GLU A 101 -4.93 13.34 -3.06
C GLU A 101 -6.40 12.97 -3.26
N THR A 102 -6.71 12.27 -4.36
CA THR A 102 -8.07 11.82 -4.67
C THR A 102 -8.60 10.88 -3.59
N THR A 103 -7.76 9.95 -3.13
CA THR A 103 -8.12 8.98 -2.09
C THR A 103 -8.37 9.67 -0.76
N LEU A 104 -7.46 10.54 -0.30
CA LEU A 104 -7.59 11.25 0.97
C LEU A 104 -8.80 12.19 0.99
N THR A 105 -9.05 12.89 -0.13
CA THR A 105 -10.25 13.72 -0.30
C THR A 105 -11.52 12.89 -0.11
N TRP A 106 -11.61 11.74 -0.77
CA TRP A 106 -12.75 10.84 -0.63
C TRP A 106 -12.92 10.33 0.81
N TYR A 107 -11.83 9.98 1.49
CA TYR A 107 -11.89 9.55 2.90
C TYR A 107 -12.46 10.66 3.81
N ARG A 108 -12.05 11.91 3.59
CA ARG A 108 -12.56 13.07 4.34
C ARG A 108 -14.05 13.31 4.07
N GLU A 109 -14.48 13.24 2.80
CA GLU A 109 -15.89 13.40 2.42
C GLU A 109 -16.80 12.32 3.02
N ASN A 110 -16.27 11.12 3.23
CA ASN A 110 -16.99 10.01 3.88
C ASN A 110 -16.87 10.02 5.41
N GLY A 111 -16.17 11.00 6.00
CA GLY A 111 -15.98 11.12 7.45
C GLY A 111 -15.12 10.01 8.05
N TRP A 112 -14.19 9.44 7.28
CA TRP A 112 -13.24 8.42 7.74
C TRP A 112 -11.92 9.01 8.22
N LEU A 113 -11.71 10.31 7.97
CA LEU A 113 -10.60 11.14 8.44
C LEU A 113 -11.14 12.36 9.19
#